data_AF-A0A2D5G631-F1
#
_entry.id   AF-A0A2D5G631-F1
#
_cell.length_a   1.000
_cell.length_b   1.000
_cell.length_c   1.000
_cell.angle_alpha   90.00
_cell.angle_beta   90.00
_cell.angle_gamma   90.00
#
_symmetry.space_group_name_H-M   'P 1'
#
loop_
_entity.id
_entity.type
_entity.pdbx_description
1 polymer ?
#
loop_
_entity_poly.entity_id
_entity_poly.type
_entity_poly.pdbx_seq_one_letter_code
_entity_poly.pdbx_strand_id
1 'polypeptide(L)'
;MKVSLILKIVGTLHVSVGGMLIYLLLFAHEMLMESMGADVSLKTFKTVQSTADVVGALNVGIGLLLIFCSYIKDLSSAKKVLIGEIALMFCMLCVALFNTFSTYWAPELPGYTGPPPPFWLLLVINPSLCVYGYFKGK
;
A
#
# COMPACT_ATOMS: atom_id res chain seq x y z
N MET A 1 -6.36 16.06 19.46
CA MET A 1 -5.24 16.52 18.59
C MET A 1 -4.42 15.37 18.02
N LYS A 2 -4.25 14.28 18.78
CA LYS A 2 -3.44 13.12 18.38
C LYS A 2 -4.00 12.34 17.18
N VAL A 3 -5.32 12.16 17.08
CA VAL A 3 -5.94 11.48 15.92
C VAL A 3 -5.67 12.22 14.61
N SER A 4 -5.79 13.56 14.60
CA SER A 4 -5.48 14.36 13.42
C SER A 4 -4.03 14.15 12.95
N LEU A 5 -3.08 14.18 13.88
CA LEU A 5 -1.68 13.91 13.56
C LEU A 5 -1.47 12.49 13.02
N ILE A 6 -2.11 11.49 13.62
CA ILE A 6 -2.03 10.10 13.16
C ILE A 6 -2.56 9.97 11.72
N LEU A 7 -3.72 10.54 11.42
CA LEU A 7 -4.29 10.55 10.07
C LEU A 7 -3.36 11.22 9.05
N LYS A 8 -2.67 12.31 9.44
CA LYS A 8 -1.64 12.93 8.58
C LYS A 8 -0.46 12.01 8.36
N ILE A 9 0.09 11.41 9.42
CA ILE A 9 1.24 10.50 9.32
C ILE A 9 0.91 9.32 8.43
N VAL A 10 -0.22 8.65 8.69
CA VAL A 10 -0.69 7.51 7.90
C VAL A 10 -0.95 7.94 6.45
N GLY A 11 -1.62 9.07 6.24
CA GLY A 11 -1.87 9.59 4.91
C GLY A 11 -0.58 9.88 4.14
N THR A 12 0.43 10.46 4.80
CA THR A 12 1.76 10.67 4.21
C THR A 12 2.45 9.35 3.89
N LEU A 13 2.36 8.32 4.74
CA LEU A 13 2.92 6.99 4.44
C LEU A 13 2.31 6.39 3.18
N HIS A 14 0.99 6.49 3.01
CA HIS A 14 0.29 6.08 1.80
C HIS A 14 0.76 6.84 0.55
N VAL A 15 0.86 8.17 0.63
CA VAL A 15 1.38 8.98 -0.48
C VAL A 15 2.82 8.60 -0.82
N SER A 16 3.69 8.43 0.18
CA SER A 16 5.10 8.07 -0.03
C SER A 16 5.24 6.69 -0.68
N VAL A 17 4.54 5.67 -0.17
CA VAL A 17 4.58 4.32 -0.74
C VAL A 17 3.93 4.30 -2.12
N GLY A 18 2.81 5.00 -2.32
CA GLY A 18 2.14 5.07 -3.63
C GLY A 18 3.00 5.76 -4.68
N GLY A 19 3.62 6.90 -4.33
CA GLY A 19 4.56 7.60 -5.19
C GLY A 19 5.80 6.77 -5.52
N MET A 20 6.35 6.03 -4.54
CA MET A 20 7.45 5.10 -4.77
C MET A 20 7.05 3.97 -5.75
N LEU A 21 5.86 3.38 -5.59
CA LEU A 21 5.38 2.34 -6.50
C LEU A 21 5.22 2.87 -7.93
N ILE A 22 4.61 4.05 -8.10
CA ILE A 22 4.48 4.70 -9.41
C ILE A 22 5.87 4.97 -10.01
N TYR A 23 6.80 5.52 -9.23
CA TYR A 23 8.17 5.76 -9.67
C TYR A 23 8.85 4.47 -10.15
N LEU A 24 8.76 3.40 -9.36
CA LEU A 24 9.32 2.10 -9.74
C LEU A 24 8.71 1.59 -11.04
N LEU A 25 7.41 1.76 -11.25
CA LEU A 25 6.72 1.33 -12.46
C LEU A 25 7.14 2.13 -13.70
N LEU A 26 7.39 3.43 -13.58
CA LEU A 26 7.85 4.26 -14.70
C LEU A 26 9.20 3.77 -15.27
N PHE A 27 10.09 3.29 -14.41
CA PHE A 27 11.42 2.77 -14.80
C PHE A 27 11.49 1.23 -14.80
N ALA A 28 10.37 0.54 -14.53
CA ALA A 28 10.34 -0.91 -14.38
C ALA A 28 10.74 -1.64 -15.66
N HIS A 29 10.35 -1.14 -16.83
CA HIS A 29 10.67 -1.79 -18.11
C HIS A 29 12.18 -1.86 -18.33
N GLU A 30 12.88 -0.75 -18.10
CA GLU A 30 14.33 -0.64 -18.28
C GLU A 30 15.05 -1.54 -17.27
N MET A 31 14.64 -1.50 -15.99
CA MET A 31 15.23 -2.34 -14.93
C MET A 31 14.92 -3.85 -15.08
N LEU A 32 13.74 -4.23 -15.56
CA LEU A 32 13.32 -5.64 -15.68
C LEU A 32 13.86 -6.32 -16.93
N MET A 33 13.90 -5.62 -18.07
CA MET A 33 14.48 -6.18 -19.30
C MET A 33 15.99 -6.45 -19.15
N GLU A 34 16.69 -5.62 -18.38
CA GLU A 34 18.12 -5.77 -18.10
C GLU A 34 18.40 -6.92 -17.12
N SER A 35 17.45 -7.26 -16.25
CA SER A 35 17.64 -8.25 -15.17
C SER A 35 17.02 -9.63 -15.40
N MET A 36 15.95 -9.74 -16.21
CA MET A 36 15.20 -10.99 -16.33
C MET A 36 15.58 -11.89 -17.51
N GLY A 37 16.34 -11.41 -18.49
CA GLY A 37 16.77 -12.21 -19.66
C GLY A 37 15.63 -12.93 -20.40
N ALA A 38 14.39 -12.50 -20.20
CA ALA A 38 13.18 -13.17 -20.63
C ALA A 38 12.42 -12.28 -21.62
N ASP A 39 12.09 -12.84 -22.78
CA ASP A 39 11.25 -12.20 -23.80
C ASP A 39 9.78 -12.14 -23.34
N VAL A 40 9.46 -11.19 -22.46
CA VAL A 40 8.07 -10.84 -22.16
C VAL A 40 7.57 -9.89 -23.27
N SER A 41 6.46 -10.25 -23.93
CA SER A 41 5.89 -9.35 -24.94
C SER A 41 5.59 -7.96 -24.35
N LEU A 42 5.92 -6.90 -25.09
CA LEU A 42 5.66 -5.51 -24.66
C LEU A 42 4.19 -5.29 -24.26
N LYS A 43 3.27 -5.99 -24.94
CA LYS A 43 1.84 -5.95 -24.62
C LYS A 43 1.56 -6.51 -23.22
N THR A 44 2.08 -7.70 -22.92
CA THR A 44 1.92 -8.33 -21.60
C THR A 44 2.53 -7.45 -20.50
N PHE A 45 3.75 -6.94 -20.74
CA PHE A 45 4.41 -6.04 -19.79
C PHE A 45 3.55 -4.81 -19.48
N LYS A 46 3.09 -4.10 -20.52
CA LYS A 46 2.26 -2.89 -20.35
C LYS A 46 0.92 -3.17 -19.67
N THR A 47 0.33 -4.35 -19.88
CA THR A 47 -0.92 -4.75 -19.19
C THR A 47 -0.70 -4.98 -17.68
N VAL A 48 0.41 -5.60 -17.30
CA VAL A 48 0.75 -5.77 -15.87
C VAL A 48 1.11 -4.43 -15.25
N GLN A 49 1.91 -3.62 -15.95
CA GLN A 49 2.31 -2.28 -15.52
C GLN A 49 1.08 -1.38 -15.28
N SER A 50 0.12 -1.35 -16.21
CA SER A 50 -1.07 -0.50 -16.06
C SER A 50 -1.95 -0.91 -14.88
N THR A 51 -1.99 -2.21 -14.54
CA THR A 51 -2.71 -2.69 -13.35
C THR A 51 -2.00 -2.23 -12.08
N ALA A 52 -0.66 -2.31 -12.06
CA ALA A 52 0.13 -1.84 -10.94
C ALA A 52 0.08 -0.30 -10.79
N ASP A 53 -0.03 0.46 -11.89
CA ASP A 53 -0.17 1.92 -11.86
C ASP A 53 -1.46 2.33 -11.15
N VAL A 54 -2.57 1.61 -11.38
CA VAL A 54 -3.84 1.85 -10.68
C VAL A 54 -3.68 1.60 -9.18
N VAL A 55 -2.95 0.56 -8.77
CA VAL A 55 -2.68 0.29 -7.34
C VAL A 55 -1.86 1.42 -6.72
N GLY A 56 -0.80 1.88 -7.40
CA GLY A 56 0.01 3.01 -6.94
C GLY A 56 -0.83 4.29 -6.78
N ALA A 57 -1.67 4.61 -7.79
CA ALA A 57 -2.55 5.77 -7.78
C ALA A 57 -3.62 5.68 -6.67
N LEU A 58 -4.22 4.51 -6.45
CA LEU A 58 -5.16 4.27 -5.35
C LEU A 58 -4.47 4.51 -4.00
N ASN A 59 -3.23 4.06 -3.83
CA ASN A 59 -2.50 4.27 -2.59
C ASN A 59 -2.25 5.76 -2.32
N VAL A 60 -1.90 6.54 -3.35
CA VAL A 60 -1.79 8.01 -3.24
C VAL A 60 -3.15 8.64 -2.90
N GLY A 61 -4.22 8.22 -3.57
CA GLY A 61 -5.58 8.74 -3.34
C GLY A 61 -6.06 8.51 -1.91
N ILE A 62 -5.83 7.30 -1.36
CA ILE A 62 -6.12 6.97 0.04
C ILE A 62 -5.31 7.88 0.97
N GLY A 63 -4.02 8.07 0.69
CA GLY A 63 -3.17 8.94 1.48
C GLY A 63 -3.65 10.38 1.55
N LEU A 64 -4.03 10.95 0.40
CA LEU A 64 -4.63 12.29 0.33
C LEU A 64 -5.96 12.37 1.08
N LEU A 65 -6.82 11.36 0.92
CA LEU A 65 -8.10 11.28 1.64
C LEU A 65 -7.89 11.30 3.16
N LEU A 66 -6.93 10.53 3.68
CA LEU A 66 -6.62 10.50 5.11
C LEU A 66 -6.06 11.85 5.61
N ILE A 67 -5.22 12.52 4.81
CA ILE A 67 -4.75 13.89 5.09
C ILE A 67 -5.94 14.85 5.19
N PHE A 68 -6.94 14.75 4.30
CA PHE A 68 -8.15 15.58 4.41
C PHE A 68 -9.03 15.20 5.61
N CYS A 69 -9.20 13.90 5.88
CA CYS A 69 -9.90 13.42 7.07
C CYS A 69 -9.23 13.86 8.38
N SER A 70 -7.93 14.20 8.36
CA SER A 70 -7.24 14.75 9.53
C SER A 70 -7.82 16.08 10.01
N TYR A 71 -8.60 16.79 9.19
CA TYR A 71 -9.26 18.05 9.56
C TYR A 71 -10.66 17.86 10.18
N ILE A 72 -11.13 16.61 10.33
CA ILE A 72 -12.39 16.32 11.03
C ILE A 72 -12.25 16.75 12.50
N LYS A 73 -13.12 17.67 12.94
CA LYS A 73 -13.14 18.17 14.33
C LYS A 73 -13.83 17.21 15.29
N ASP A 74 -14.82 16.47 14.83
CA ASP A 74 -15.52 15.47 15.63
C ASP A 74 -14.66 14.23 15.85
N LEU A 75 -14.26 14.00 17.11
CA LEU A 75 -13.41 12.88 17.48
C LEU A 75 -14.08 11.52 17.18
N SER A 76 -15.40 11.42 17.31
CA SER A 76 -16.12 10.17 17.03
C SER A 76 -16.01 9.79 15.55
N SER A 77 -16.26 10.74 14.66
CA SER A 77 -16.12 10.57 13.22
C SER A 77 -14.68 10.29 12.81
N ALA A 78 -13.70 11.01 13.38
CA ALA A 78 -12.29 10.76 13.09
C ALA A 78 -11.84 9.35 13.52
N LYS A 79 -12.37 8.83 14.63
CA LYS A 79 -12.11 7.44 15.05
C LYS A 79 -12.72 6.40 14.12
N LYS A 80 -13.87 6.69 13.48
CA LYS A 80 -14.45 5.79 12.46
C LYS A 80 -13.55 5.67 11.24
N VAL A 81 -12.89 6.76 10.84
CA VAL A 81 -11.89 6.73 9.76
C VAL A 81 -10.72 5.81 10.13
N LEU A 82 -10.22 5.86 11.37
CA LEU A 82 -9.16 4.94 11.83
C LEU A 82 -9.59 3.46 11.79
N ILE A 83 -10.85 3.15 12.11
CA ILE A 83 -11.37 1.77 11.98
C ILE A 83 -11.40 1.35 10.51
N GLY A 84 -11.89 2.23 9.62
CA GLY A 84 -11.89 1.97 8.18
C GLY A 84 -10.49 1.68 7.65
N GLU A 85 -9.51 2.43 8.14
CA GLU A 85 -8.10 2.24 7.80
C GLU A 85 -7.54 0.90 8.31
N ILE A 86 -7.87 0.50 9.54
CA ILE A 86 -7.49 -0.83 10.06
C ILE A 86 -8.09 -1.94 9.21
N ALA A 87 -9.36 -1.81 8.79
CA ALA A 87 -10.01 -2.79 7.94
C ALA A 87 -9.35 -2.87 6.56
N LEU A 88 -8.98 -1.72 5.98
CA LEU A 88 -8.21 -1.67 4.73
C LEU A 88 -6.86 -2.38 4.86
N MET A 89 -6.11 -2.09 5.93
CA MET A 89 -4.82 -2.72 6.21
C MET A 89 -4.94 -4.23 6.40
N PHE A 90 -6.01 -4.70 7.03
CA PHE A 90 -6.30 -6.13 7.14
C PHE A 90 -6.53 -6.78 5.76
N CYS A 91 -7.32 -6.15 4.88
CA CYS A 91 -7.51 -6.64 3.51
C CYS A 91 -6.19 -6.69 2.73
N MET A 92 -5.37 -5.65 2.84
CA MET A 92 -4.05 -5.61 2.19
C MET A 92 -3.10 -6.67 2.76
N LEU A 93 -3.15 -6.93 4.07
CA LEU A 93 -2.37 -7.98 4.70
C LEU A 93 -2.74 -9.37 4.18
N CYS A 94 -4.04 -9.66 4.02
CA CYS A 94 -4.50 -10.94 3.44
C CYS A 94 -3.92 -11.14 2.02
N VAL A 95 -3.95 -10.11 1.17
CA VAL A 95 -3.37 -10.17 -0.18
C VAL A 95 -1.85 -10.30 -0.12
N ALA A 96 -1.17 -9.61 0.79
CA ALA A 96 0.28 -9.70 0.96
C ALA A 96 0.72 -11.10 1.39
N LEU A 97 0.03 -11.68 2.38
CA LEU A 97 0.28 -13.05 2.85
C LEU A 97 -0.02 -14.08 1.76
N PHE A 98 -1.13 -13.91 1.04
CA PHE A 98 -1.41 -14.72 -0.15
C PHE A 98 -0.19 -14.66 -1.09
N ASN A 99 0.18 -13.47 -1.54
CA ASN A 99 1.30 -13.31 -2.47
C ASN A 99 2.66 -13.83 -1.95
N THR A 100 2.95 -13.76 -0.65
CA THR A 100 4.17 -14.32 -0.06
C THR A 100 4.20 -15.84 0.00
N PHE A 101 3.04 -16.47 0.18
CA PHE A 101 2.94 -17.92 0.27
C PHE A 101 2.60 -18.57 -1.09
N SER A 102 2.73 -17.83 -2.19
CA SER A 102 2.38 -18.31 -3.54
C SER A 102 3.09 -19.61 -3.93
N THR A 103 4.28 -19.86 -3.38
CA THR A 103 5.03 -21.11 -3.61
C THR A 103 4.28 -22.37 -3.16
N TYR A 104 3.29 -22.26 -2.28
CA TYR A 104 2.49 -23.41 -1.83
C TYR A 104 1.37 -23.81 -2.81
N TRP A 105 0.87 -22.88 -3.64
CA TRP A 105 -0.23 -23.15 -4.58
C TRP A 105 0.07 -22.80 -6.05
N ALA A 106 1.22 -22.18 -6.31
CA ALA A 106 1.79 -21.94 -7.63
C ALA A 106 3.31 -22.20 -7.63
N PRO A 107 3.78 -23.42 -7.26
CA PRO A 107 5.20 -23.75 -7.16
C PRO A 107 5.97 -23.62 -8.49
N GLU A 108 5.28 -23.66 -9.62
CA GLU A 108 5.83 -23.52 -10.97
C GLU A 108 6.21 -22.08 -11.37
N LEU A 109 5.91 -21.08 -10.54
CA LEU A 109 6.26 -19.66 -10.76
C LEU A 109 7.35 -19.21 -9.78
N PRO A 110 8.65 -19.55 -10.04
CA PRO A 110 9.74 -19.20 -9.14
C PRO A 110 9.98 -17.68 -9.10
N GLY A 111 10.23 -17.14 -7.91
CA GLY A 111 10.72 -15.77 -7.71
C GLY A 111 9.70 -14.73 -7.24
N TYR A 112 8.43 -15.08 -7.07
CA TYR A 112 7.45 -14.19 -6.45
C TYR A 112 7.40 -14.40 -4.93
N THR A 113 7.76 -13.38 -4.16
CA THR A 113 7.87 -13.47 -2.68
C THR A 113 6.97 -12.49 -1.92
N GLY A 114 5.91 -12.00 -2.58
CA GLY A 114 4.99 -11.02 -2.00
C GLY A 114 5.37 -9.56 -2.31
N PRO A 115 4.73 -8.59 -1.63
CA PRO A 115 4.93 -7.18 -1.90
C PRO A 115 6.34 -6.69 -1.50
N PRO A 116 6.80 -5.56 -2.05
CA PRO A 116 8.14 -5.05 -1.79
C PRO A 116 8.32 -4.65 -0.31
N PRO A 117 9.55 -4.67 0.24
CA PRO A 117 9.81 -4.44 1.67
C PRO A 117 9.17 -3.18 2.27
N PRO A 118 9.14 -2.01 1.59
CA PRO A 118 8.47 -0.83 2.13
C PRO A 118 6.97 -1.00 2.37
N PHE A 119 6.30 -1.87 1.60
CA PHE A 119 4.87 -2.13 1.78
C PHE A 119 4.60 -2.91 3.07
N TRP A 120 5.50 -3.80 3.47
CA TRP A 120 5.41 -4.50 4.76
C TRP A 120 5.50 -3.55 5.96
N LEU A 121 6.34 -2.52 5.86
CA LEU A 121 6.41 -1.48 6.90
C LEU A 121 5.07 -0.75 7.03
N LEU A 122 4.43 -0.43 5.89
CA LEU A 122 3.10 0.18 5.88
C LEU A 122 2.07 -0.74 6.56
N LEU A 123 2.06 -2.04 6.25
CA LEU A 123 1.15 -3.03 6.85
C LEU A 123 1.29 -3.20 8.37
N VAL A 124 2.44 -2.84 8.95
CA VAL A 124 2.67 -2.95 10.40
C VAL A 124 2.47 -1.61 11.09
N ILE A 125 3.11 -0.55 10.59
CA ILE A 125 3.12 0.77 11.23
C ILE A 125 1.72 1.39 11.19
N ASN A 126 1.05 1.31 10.05
CA ASN A 126 -0.24 1.95 9.84
C ASN A 126 -1.33 1.44 10.81
N PRO A 127 -1.66 0.14 10.85
CA PRO A 127 -2.67 -0.34 11.79
C PRO A 127 -2.25 -0.12 13.25
N SER A 128 -0.96 -0.18 13.58
CA SER A 128 -0.47 0.12 14.93
C SER A 128 -0.78 1.57 15.34
N LEU A 129 -0.54 2.53 14.45
CA LEU A 129 -0.85 3.94 14.67
C LEU A 129 -2.36 4.17 14.75
N CYS A 130 -3.16 3.53 13.89
CA CYS A 130 -4.61 3.63 13.93
C CYS A 130 -5.22 3.06 15.21
N VAL A 131 -4.74 1.90 15.67
CA VAL A 131 -5.15 1.29 16.95
C VAL A 131 -4.81 2.22 18.11
N TYR A 132 -3.58 2.77 18.13
CA TYR A 132 -3.19 3.74 19.14
C TYR A 132 -4.09 5.00 19.11
N GLY A 133 -4.37 5.54 17.93
CA GLY A 133 -5.26 6.69 17.75
C GLY A 133 -6.68 6.42 18.23
N TYR A 134 -7.19 5.20 18.02
CA TYR A 134 -8.52 4.81 18.45
C TYR A 134 -8.65 4.79 19.98
N PHE A 135 -7.70 4.15 20.68
CA PHE A 135 -7.77 3.98 22.14
C PHE A 135 -7.23 5.19 22.93
N LYS A 136 -6.18 5.86 22.45
CA LYS A 136 -5.43 6.90 23.19
C LYS A 136 -5.46 8.28 22.54
N GLY A 137 -6.17 8.46 21.43
CA GLY A 137 -6.09 9.66 20.59
C GLY A 137 -6.82 10.93 21.08
N LYS A 138 -7.14 11.07 22.37
CA LYS A 138 -7.63 12.35 22.91
C LYS A 138 -6.55 13.45 22.72
#